data_AF-A0A9E5A9Z5-F1
#
_entry.id   AF-A0A9E5A9Z5-F1
#
_cell.length_a   1.000
_cell.length_b   1.000
_cell.length_c   1.000
_cell.angle_alpha   90.00
_cell.angle_beta   90.00
_cell.angle_gamma   90.00
#
_symmetry.space_group_name_H-M   'P 1'
#
loop_
_entity.id
_entity.type
_entity.pdbx_description
1 polymer ?
#
loop_
_entity_poly.entity_id
_entity_poly.type
_entity_poly.pdbx_seq_one_letter_code
_entity_poly.pdbx_strand_id
1 'polypeptide(L)'
;MAVDRPPLYDPADPRTGRQRHPGGVVDISWLGHACIRLRTLQTSVVMDPCDRSSGFDMGRPNADVVTVSHPDPAHAFVRGVRGEPFMIDGPGEYEIKGVQLTGIATYLTPPAEGRAPQRNTAYLLEAEELRLVHLGGLGAPLTAGQSELLANIDILVLPIGGDGALTPEQAARTVRALEPAVVIPVHFPWPKGPRDDGPLKQFITNMGVEPEPAAARLSIQRRALTEMLRLVLLEPRG
;
A
#
# COMPACT_ATOMS: atom_id res chain seq x y z
N MET A 1 -46.71 -31.20 2.03
CA MET A 1 -46.34 -29.95 1.34
C MET A 1 -44.89 -29.67 1.65
N ALA A 2 -44.00 -29.99 0.71
CA ALA A 2 -42.59 -29.62 0.75
C ALA A 2 -42.37 -28.72 -0.48
N VAL A 3 -41.88 -27.51 -0.25
CA VAL A 3 -41.64 -26.52 -1.31
C VAL A 3 -40.23 -26.78 -1.82
N ASP A 4 -40.13 -27.36 -3.02
CA ASP A 4 -38.87 -27.65 -3.69
C ASP A 4 -38.22 -26.32 -4.11
N ARG A 5 -37.08 -25.96 -3.49
CA ARG A 5 -36.30 -24.77 -3.87
C ARG A 5 -35.25 -25.20 -4.88
N PRO A 6 -35.18 -24.57 -6.05
CA PRO A 6 -34.13 -24.89 -7.02
C PRO A 6 -32.74 -24.53 -6.45
N PRO A 7 -31.68 -25.22 -6.87
CA PRO A 7 -30.32 -24.94 -6.42
C PRO A 7 -29.91 -23.52 -6.82
N LEU A 8 -29.25 -22.81 -5.90
CA LEU A 8 -28.78 -21.42 -6.07
C LEU A 8 -27.62 -21.27 -7.08
N TYR A 9 -27.29 -22.31 -7.83
CA TYR A 9 -26.12 -22.36 -8.70
C TYR A 9 -26.43 -23.11 -9.98
N ASP A 10 -26.51 -22.38 -11.09
CA ASP A 10 -26.56 -22.92 -12.44
C ASP A 10 -25.20 -22.67 -13.12
N PRO A 11 -24.37 -23.71 -13.32
CA PRO A 11 -23.06 -23.58 -13.97
C PRO A 11 -23.14 -23.19 -15.46
N ALA A 12 -24.34 -23.09 -16.05
CA ALA A 12 -24.56 -22.70 -17.44
C ALA A 12 -25.01 -21.23 -17.63
N ASP A 13 -25.15 -20.42 -16.56
CA ASP A 13 -25.54 -19.01 -16.68
C ASP A 13 -24.40 -18.16 -17.30
N PRO A 14 -24.57 -17.57 -18.49
CA PRO A 14 -23.55 -16.74 -19.14
C PRO A 14 -23.18 -15.46 -18.35
N ARG A 15 -23.91 -15.13 -17.28
CA ARG A 15 -23.61 -14.01 -16.35
C ARG A 15 -22.66 -14.39 -15.22
N THR A 16 -22.35 -15.68 -15.01
CA THR A 16 -21.35 -16.11 -14.01
C THR A 16 -19.92 -16.13 -14.56
N GLY A 17 -19.72 -15.74 -15.81
CA GLY A 17 -18.40 -15.44 -16.34
C GLY A 17 -17.88 -14.15 -15.70
N ARG A 18 -16.75 -14.21 -14.97
CA ARG A 18 -15.98 -13.03 -14.56
C ARG A 18 -15.77 -12.13 -15.78
N GLN A 19 -16.60 -11.10 -15.94
CA GLN A 19 -16.36 -10.07 -16.94
C GLN A 19 -15.08 -9.34 -16.52
N ARG A 20 -13.97 -9.68 -17.16
CA ARG A 20 -12.74 -8.90 -17.06
C ARG A 20 -13.03 -7.55 -17.70
N HIS A 21 -13.36 -6.56 -16.88
CA HIS A 21 -13.39 -5.17 -17.33
C HIS A 21 -11.98 -4.82 -17.83
N PRO A 22 -11.82 -4.13 -18.98
CA PRO A 22 -10.52 -3.69 -19.44
C PRO A 22 -9.89 -2.82 -18.35
N GLY A 23 -8.69 -3.20 -17.88
CA GLY A 23 -8.01 -2.60 -16.73
C GLY A 23 -8.03 -1.06 -16.80
N GLY A 24 -8.68 -0.46 -15.81
CA GLY A 24 -8.83 0.97 -15.65
C GLY A 24 -7.56 1.66 -15.17
N VAL A 25 -7.66 2.97 -15.01
CA VAL A 25 -6.59 3.79 -14.43
C VAL A 25 -6.72 3.75 -12.91
N VAL A 26 -5.62 3.42 -12.25
CA VAL A 26 -5.41 3.56 -10.81
C VAL A 26 -4.65 4.83 -10.56
N ASP A 27 -5.16 5.62 -9.63
CA ASP A 27 -4.52 6.84 -9.21
C ASP A 27 -4.02 6.78 -7.77
N ILE A 28 -2.77 7.13 -7.55
CA ILE A 28 -2.11 7.06 -6.25
C ILE A 28 -1.65 8.46 -5.84
N SER A 29 -2.01 8.89 -4.64
CA SER A 29 -1.54 10.15 -4.04
C SER A 29 -0.98 9.89 -2.66
N TRP A 30 0.16 10.49 -2.35
CA TRP A 30 0.70 10.48 -1.00
C TRP A 30 0.09 11.63 -0.20
N LEU A 31 -0.46 11.31 0.96
CA LEU A 31 -1.08 12.27 1.87
C LEU A 31 -0.18 12.62 3.07
N GLY A 32 1.03 12.04 3.11
CA GLY A 32 2.01 12.25 4.17
C GLY A 32 2.28 10.99 4.99
N HIS A 33 3.41 10.95 5.70
CA HIS A 33 3.83 9.78 6.50
C HIS A 33 3.76 8.46 5.70
N ALA A 34 3.06 7.44 6.18
CA ALA A 34 2.72 6.23 5.41
C ALA A 34 1.37 6.35 4.66
N CYS A 35 0.63 7.43 4.85
CA CYS A 35 -0.73 7.61 4.34
C CYS A 35 -0.76 7.80 2.83
N ILE A 36 -1.37 6.86 2.11
CA ILE A 36 -1.66 7.01 0.69
C ILE A 36 -3.16 6.93 0.44
N ARG A 37 -3.59 7.52 -0.67
CA ARG A 37 -4.91 7.29 -1.24
C ARG A 37 -4.80 6.71 -2.64
N LEU A 38 -5.44 5.57 -2.83
CA LEU A 38 -5.67 4.93 -4.11
C LEU A 38 -7.09 5.23 -4.58
N ARG A 39 -7.26 5.57 -5.86
CA ARG A 39 -8.58 5.71 -6.49
C ARG A 39 -8.63 4.91 -7.78
N THR A 40 -9.62 4.04 -7.86
CA THR A 40 -10.04 3.34 -9.08
C THR A 40 -11.27 4.06 -9.66
N LEU A 41 -11.89 3.49 -10.69
CA LEU A 41 -13.14 4.02 -11.23
C LEU A 41 -14.29 3.99 -10.19
N GLN A 42 -14.33 2.98 -9.32
CA GLN A 42 -15.47 2.70 -8.45
C GLN A 42 -15.19 2.87 -6.96
N THR A 43 -13.91 2.84 -6.57
CA THR A 43 -13.49 2.66 -5.18
C THR A 43 -12.31 3.56 -4.83
N SER A 44 -12.42 4.25 -3.70
CA SER A 44 -11.35 5.02 -3.06
C SER A 44 -10.87 4.28 -1.81
N VAL A 45 -9.58 3.97 -1.73
CA VAL A 45 -8.94 3.31 -0.59
C VAL A 45 -7.94 4.28 0.04
N VAL A 46 -8.03 4.49 1.35
CA VAL A 46 -7.00 5.21 2.12
C VAL A 46 -6.26 4.19 2.96
N MET A 47 -4.93 4.17 2.86
CA MET A 47 -4.08 3.21 3.57
C MET A 47 -3.21 3.97 4.56
N ASP A 48 -3.24 3.57 5.83
CA ASP A 48 -2.53 4.18 6.96
C ASP A 48 -2.81 5.68 7.17
N PRO A 49 -4.06 6.10 7.43
CA PRO A 49 -4.38 7.48 7.72
C PRO A 49 -3.58 8.00 8.93
N CYS A 50 -2.93 9.16 8.76
CA CYS A 50 -2.04 9.76 9.77
C CYS A 50 -2.63 11.06 10.34
N ASP A 51 -2.45 11.28 11.64
CA ASP A 51 -2.72 12.59 12.23
C ASP A 51 -1.50 13.53 12.15
N ARG A 52 -1.65 14.76 12.67
CA ARG A 52 -0.61 15.79 12.63
C ARG A 52 0.62 15.49 13.49
N SER A 53 0.58 14.49 14.39
CA SER A 53 1.77 14.06 15.14
C SER A 53 2.83 13.46 14.22
N SER A 54 2.43 13.00 13.02
CA SER A 54 3.34 12.54 11.98
C SER A 54 4.17 13.65 11.32
N GLY A 55 3.84 14.92 11.57
CA GLY A 55 4.43 16.06 10.87
C GLY A 55 3.79 16.38 9.51
N PHE A 56 2.75 15.64 9.13
CA PHE A 56 1.97 15.85 7.91
C PHE A 56 0.50 16.17 8.21
N ASP A 57 -0.19 16.80 7.27
CA ASP A 57 -1.65 16.99 7.30
C ASP A 57 -2.29 16.25 6.13
N MET A 58 -2.88 15.08 6.37
CA MET A 58 -3.55 14.31 5.30
C MET A 58 -4.82 14.98 4.77
N GLY A 59 -5.20 16.15 5.32
CA GLY A 59 -6.46 16.82 5.04
C GLY A 59 -7.64 16.00 5.55
N ARG A 60 -8.68 15.88 4.71
CA ARG A 60 -9.89 15.10 5.03
C ARG A 60 -10.32 14.29 3.81
N PRO A 61 -9.55 13.26 3.42
CA PRO A 61 -9.85 12.46 2.23
C PRO A 61 -11.17 11.71 2.41
N ASN A 62 -11.91 11.49 1.32
CA ASN A 62 -13.06 10.59 1.31
C ASN A 62 -12.59 9.18 0.87
N ALA A 63 -13.11 8.14 1.49
CA ALA A 63 -12.77 6.76 1.16
C ALA A 63 -13.96 5.80 1.34
N ASP A 64 -13.95 4.73 0.57
CA ASP A 64 -14.85 3.59 0.71
C ASP A 64 -14.23 2.53 1.63
N VAL A 65 -12.90 2.44 1.63
CA VAL A 65 -12.13 1.48 2.44
C VAL A 65 -10.97 2.21 3.12
N VAL A 66 -10.72 1.86 4.37
CA VAL A 66 -9.53 2.27 5.10
C VAL A 66 -8.76 1.04 5.56
N THR A 67 -7.46 0.98 5.27
CA THR A 67 -6.58 -0.04 5.86
C THR A 67 -5.70 0.60 6.94
N VAL A 68 -5.52 -0.12 8.06
CA VAL A 68 -4.64 0.27 9.16
C VAL A 68 -3.62 -0.84 9.36
N SER A 69 -2.35 -0.51 9.24
CA SER A 69 -1.25 -1.48 9.40
C SER A 69 -1.04 -1.89 10.86
N HIS A 70 -1.15 -0.95 11.80
CA HIS A 70 -1.01 -1.17 13.25
C HIS A 70 -1.64 -0.03 14.06
N PRO A 71 -1.96 -0.23 15.36
CA PRO A 71 -2.69 0.74 16.17
C PRO A 71 -1.78 1.87 16.72
N ASP A 72 -1.31 2.73 15.84
CA ASP A 72 -0.56 3.96 16.17
C ASP A 72 -1.28 5.19 15.59
N PRO A 73 -1.39 6.34 16.29
CA PRO A 73 -2.07 7.53 15.77
C PRO A 73 -1.51 8.07 14.43
N ALA A 74 -0.22 7.88 14.15
CA ALA A 74 0.37 8.22 12.87
C ALA A 74 0.01 7.23 11.74
N HIS A 75 -0.66 6.11 12.04
CA HIS A 75 -1.09 5.09 11.08
C HIS A 75 -2.58 4.72 11.14
N ALA A 76 -3.30 5.13 12.20
CA ALA A 76 -4.66 4.69 12.52
C ALA A 76 -5.64 5.87 12.74
N PHE A 77 -5.39 7.05 12.16
CA PHE A 77 -6.24 8.22 12.29
C PHE A 77 -7.51 8.15 11.39
N VAL A 78 -8.27 7.06 11.52
CA VAL A 78 -9.46 6.76 10.71
C VAL A 78 -10.52 7.86 10.81
N ARG A 79 -10.68 8.48 12.00
CA ARG A 79 -11.62 9.60 12.23
C ARG A 79 -11.35 10.84 11.36
N GLY A 80 -10.17 10.97 10.77
CA GLY A 80 -9.84 12.05 9.84
C GLY A 80 -10.34 11.81 8.42
N VAL A 81 -10.72 10.57 8.09
CA VAL A 81 -11.25 10.17 6.79
C VAL A 81 -12.76 10.44 6.76
N ARG A 82 -13.25 11.05 5.68
CA ARG A 82 -14.68 11.32 5.44
C ARG A 82 -15.38 10.08 4.87
N GLY A 83 -16.70 10.05 5.03
CA GLY A 83 -17.56 8.95 4.60
C GLY A 83 -17.80 7.95 5.71
N GLU A 84 -18.24 6.76 5.33
CA GLU A 84 -18.39 5.59 6.20
C GLU A 84 -17.54 4.45 5.63
N PRO A 85 -16.19 4.58 5.69
CA PRO A 85 -15.32 3.59 5.08
C PRO A 85 -15.40 2.27 5.84
N PHE A 86 -15.30 1.17 5.10
CA PHE A 86 -15.05 -0.14 5.70
C PHE A 86 -13.60 -0.20 6.19
N MET A 87 -13.42 -0.40 7.49
CA MET A 87 -12.09 -0.45 8.12
C MET A 87 -11.55 -1.88 8.11
N ILE A 88 -10.30 -2.03 7.69
CA ILE A 88 -9.53 -3.27 7.74
C ILE A 88 -8.27 -2.99 8.56
N ASP A 89 -8.10 -3.70 9.67
CA ASP A 89 -7.02 -3.47 10.65
C ASP A 89 -6.28 -4.76 11.04
N GLY A 90 -6.32 -5.78 10.19
CA GLY A 90 -5.59 -7.02 10.42
C GLY A 90 -5.49 -7.95 9.22
N PRO A 91 -4.71 -9.04 9.35
CA PRO A 91 -4.51 -10.04 8.31
C PRO A 91 -5.82 -10.72 7.91
N GLY A 92 -5.91 -11.12 6.64
CA GLY A 92 -7.09 -11.76 6.07
C GLY A 92 -7.33 -11.38 4.62
N GLU A 93 -8.33 -12.00 4.00
CA GLU A 93 -8.77 -11.69 2.64
C GLU A 93 -10.09 -10.91 2.69
N TYR A 94 -10.18 -9.86 1.88
CA TYR A 94 -11.31 -8.95 1.84
C TYR A 94 -11.63 -8.58 0.39
N GLU A 95 -12.91 -8.50 0.04
CA GLU A 95 -13.36 -8.01 -1.27
C GLU A 95 -14.41 -6.93 -1.07
N ILE A 96 -14.09 -5.68 -1.46
CA ILE A 96 -14.97 -4.53 -1.30
C ILE A 96 -15.02 -3.74 -2.60
N LYS A 97 -16.22 -3.63 -3.19
CA LYS A 97 -16.49 -2.80 -4.37
C LYS A 97 -15.46 -3.02 -5.51
N GLY A 98 -15.21 -4.28 -5.86
CA GLY A 98 -14.30 -4.66 -6.96
C GLY A 98 -12.81 -4.54 -6.64
N VAL A 99 -12.44 -4.19 -5.41
CA VAL A 99 -11.05 -4.23 -4.91
C VAL A 99 -10.88 -5.46 -4.03
N GLN A 100 -9.90 -6.29 -4.35
CA GLN A 100 -9.46 -7.40 -3.49
C GLN A 100 -8.29 -6.91 -2.63
N LEU A 101 -8.33 -7.22 -1.34
CA LEU A 101 -7.33 -6.86 -0.35
C LEU A 101 -6.90 -8.10 0.42
N THR A 102 -5.60 -8.35 0.48
CA THR A 102 -5.00 -9.41 1.30
C THR A 102 -4.10 -8.77 2.34
N GLY A 103 -4.50 -8.83 3.61
CA GLY A 103 -3.69 -8.43 4.75
C GLY A 103 -2.74 -9.55 5.16
N ILE A 104 -1.44 -9.26 5.18
CA ILE A 104 -0.38 -10.21 5.50
C ILE A 104 0.32 -9.76 6.78
N ALA A 105 0.38 -10.66 7.76
CA ALA A 105 1.02 -10.40 9.05
C ALA A 105 2.52 -10.16 8.86
N THR A 106 3.00 -9.01 9.32
CA THR A 106 4.40 -8.57 9.34
C THR A 106 4.72 -7.90 10.68
N TYR A 107 5.90 -7.29 10.83
CA TYR A 107 6.36 -6.82 12.13
C TYR A 107 7.05 -5.45 12.07
N LEU A 108 6.81 -4.63 13.10
CA LEU A 108 7.52 -3.36 13.32
C LEU A 108 8.94 -3.61 13.85
N THR A 109 9.15 -4.71 14.56
CA THR A 109 10.46 -5.11 15.09
C THR A 109 10.67 -6.60 14.89
N PRO A 110 11.90 -7.06 14.64
CA PRO A 110 12.18 -8.49 14.53
C PRO A 110 11.70 -9.24 15.78
N PRO A 111 11.14 -10.45 15.63
CA PRO A 111 10.83 -11.30 16.78
C PRO A 111 12.08 -11.53 17.63
N ALA A 112 11.94 -11.40 18.95
CA ALA A 112 13.02 -11.64 19.91
C ALA A 112 12.52 -12.59 21.02
N GLU A 113 13.40 -13.44 21.53
CA GLU A 113 13.05 -14.36 22.61
C GLU A 113 12.54 -13.59 23.85
N GLY A 114 11.43 -14.07 24.43
CA GLY A 114 10.83 -13.46 25.62
C GLY A 114 10.07 -12.15 25.40
N ARG A 115 9.97 -11.63 24.16
CA ARG A 115 9.19 -10.43 23.84
C ARG A 115 8.16 -10.71 22.76
N ALA A 116 6.90 -10.33 23.01
CA ALA A 116 5.86 -10.41 22.00
C ALA A 116 6.24 -9.53 20.79
N PRO A 117 6.12 -10.04 19.56
CA PRO A 117 6.46 -9.25 18.37
C PRO A 117 5.45 -8.12 18.19
N GLN A 118 5.97 -6.93 17.88
CA GLN A 118 5.15 -5.78 17.54
C GLN A 118 4.60 -5.96 16.13
N ARG A 119 3.27 -6.09 16.03
CA ARG A 119 2.59 -6.48 14.79
C ARG A 119 2.46 -5.31 13.82
N ASN A 120 2.55 -5.63 12.54
CA ASN A 120 2.22 -4.78 11.41
C ASN A 120 1.42 -5.62 10.41
N THR A 121 0.58 -5.00 9.59
CA THR A 121 -0.11 -5.67 8.48
C THR A 121 0.31 -4.99 7.19
N ALA A 122 0.93 -5.75 6.29
CA ALA A 122 1.13 -5.31 4.90
C ALA A 122 -0.13 -5.65 4.11
N TYR A 123 -0.55 -4.78 3.21
CA TYR A 123 -1.76 -4.99 2.41
C TYR A 123 -1.40 -5.10 0.93
N LEU A 124 -1.70 -6.26 0.34
CA LEU A 124 -1.74 -6.45 -1.11
C LEU A 124 -3.14 -6.09 -1.61
N LEU A 125 -3.22 -5.09 -2.48
CA LEU A 125 -4.42 -4.64 -3.15
C LEU A 125 -4.37 -5.07 -4.62
N GLU A 126 -5.42 -5.74 -5.09
CA GLU A 126 -5.61 -6.08 -6.50
C GLU A 126 -6.82 -5.34 -7.05
N ALA A 127 -6.58 -4.45 -8.03
CA ALA A 127 -7.62 -3.67 -8.70
C ALA A 127 -7.15 -3.25 -10.09
N GLU A 128 -8.06 -3.16 -11.06
CA GLU A 128 -7.75 -2.68 -12.42
C GLU A 128 -6.57 -3.42 -13.09
N GLU A 129 -6.48 -4.74 -12.85
CA GLU A 129 -5.39 -5.62 -13.29
C GLU A 129 -4.00 -5.26 -12.75
N LEU A 130 -3.94 -4.43 -11.70
CA LEU A 130 -2.71 -4.04 -11.00
C LEU A 130 -2.66 -4.67 -9.61
N ARG A 131 -1.45 -5.09 -9.21
CA ARG A 131 -1.12 -5.58 -7.87
C ARG A 131 -0.27 -4.54 -7.13
N LEU A 132 -0.83 -3.90 -6.11
CA LEU A 132 -0.13 -2.92 -5.27
C LEU A 132 0.09 -3.49 -3.88
N VAL A 133 1.29 -3.33 -3.33
CA VAL A 133 1.58 -3.62 -1.93
C VAL A 133 1.87 -2.34 -1.18
N HIS A 134 1.20 -2.17 -0.04
CA HIS A 134 1.54 -1.17 0.97
C HIS A 134 2.09 -1.87 2.21
N LEU A 135 3.34 -1.57 2.57
CA LEU A 135 4.02 -2.24 3.69
C LEU A 135 3.70 -1.65 5.07
N GLY A 136 2.87 -0.62 5.15
CA GLY A 136 2.52 0.00 6.43
C GLY A 136 3.73 0.62 7.12
N GLY A 137 3.80 0.43 8.44
CA GLY A 137 4.94 0.81 9.28
C GLY A 137 6.05 -0.23 9.36
N LEU A 138 6.18 -1.15 8.39
CA LEU A 138 7.14 -2.26 8.43
C LEU A 138 8.52 -1.79 8.92
N GLY A 139 9.01 -2.40 9.99
CA GLY A 139 10.32 -2.10 10.60
C GLY A 139 11.24 -3.31 10.75
N ALA A 140 10.74 -4.51 10.42
CA ALA A 140 11.55 -5.72 10.31
C ALA A 140 11.63 -6.19 8.85
N PRO A 141 12.76 -6.80 8.43
CA PRO A 141 12.83 -7.46 7.13
C PRO A 141 11.74 -8.52 6.96
N LEU A 142 11.21 -8.63 5.73
CA LEU A 142 10.28 -9.69 5.39
C LEU A 142 10.97 -11.07 5.51
N THR A 143 10.25 -12.03 6.05
CA THR A 143 10.62 -13.45 5.99
C THR A 143 10.40 -14.00 4.58
N ALA A 144 11.02 -15.14 4.24
CA ALA A 144 10.84 -15.78 2.94
C ALA A 144 9.35 -16.05 2.62
N GLY A 145 8.58 -16.54 3.58
CA GLY A 145 7.14 -16.80 3.38
C GLY A 145 6.33 -15.51 3.18
N GLN A 146 6.68 -14.41 3.86
CA GLN A 146 6.03 -13.12 3.62
C GLN A 146 6.40 -12.56 2.23
N SER A 147 7.65 -12.70 1.80
CA SER A 147 8.08 -12.30 0.46
C SER A 147 7.38 -13.10 -0.64
N GLU A 148 7.18 -14.40 -0.44
CA GLU A 148 6.45 -15.26 -1.39
C GLU A 148 4.98 -14.83 -1.54
N LEU A 149 4.31 -14.52 -0.43
CA LEU A 149 2.93 -14.00 -0.43
C LEU A 149 2.82 -12.62 -1.11
N LEU A 150 3.89 -11.81 -1.03
CA LEU A 150 3.97 -10.47 -1.60
C LEU A 150 4.66 -10.44 -2.98
N ALA A 151 4.89 -11.58 -3.61
CA ALA A 151 5.55 -11.66 -4.92
C ALA A 151 4.61 -11.27 -6.07
N ASN A 152 5.19 -11.09 -7.27
CA ASN A 152 4.49 -10.70 -8.50
C ASN A 152 3.70 -9.40 -8.34
N ILE A 153 4.31 -8.40 -7.71
CA ILE A 153 3.69 -7.10 -7.47
C ILE A 153 4.10 -6.11 -8.55
N ASP A 154 3.20 -5.19 -8.85
CA ASP A 154 3.45 -4.15 -9.85
C ASP A 154 3.96 -2.88 -9.19
N ILE A 155 3.35 -2.53 -8.05
CA ILE A 155 3.59 -1.28 -7.35
C ILE A 155 3.90 -1.59 -5.89
N LEU A 156 5.06 -1.15 -5.42
CA LEU A 156 5.46 -1.26 -4.03
C LEU A 156 5.49 0.11 -3.36
N VAL A 157 4.71 0.25 -2.30
CA VAL A 157 4.71 1.41 -1.40
C VAL A 157 5.35 0.98 -0.09
N LEU A 158 6.51 1.55 0.23
CA LEU A 158 7.32 1.10 1.36
C LEU A 158 7.89 2.24 2.20
N PRO A 159 7.99 2.06 3.53
CA PRO A 159 8.64 3.04 4.40
C PRO A 159 10.15 3.04 4.21
N ILE A 160 10.78 4.22 4.34
CA ILE A 160 12.25 4.36 4.24
C ILE A 160 12.88 5.15 5.40
N GLY A 161 12.13 5.42 6.46
CA GLY A 161 12.52 6.37 7.50
C GLY A 161 13.57 5.91 8.53
N GLY A 162 13.78 4.60 8.72
CA GLY A 162 14.72 4.04 9.70
C GLY A 162 14.33 4.18 11.19
N ASP A 163 13.52 5.19 11.56
CA ASP A 163 13.07 5.46 12.94
C ASP A 163 11.88 4.57 13.35
N GLY A 164 12.14 3.28 13.56
CA GLY A 164 11.08 2.29 13.87
C GLY A 164 10.38 1.71 12.64
N ALA A 165 10.83 2.12 11.44
CA ALA A 165 10.49 1.52 10.16
C ALA A 165 11.77 1.05 9.44
N LEU A 166 11.65 0.50 8.22
CA LEU A 166 12.83 0.08 7.44
C LEU A 166 13.83 1.22 7.24
N THR A 167 15.12 0.92 7.39
CA THR A 167 16.19 1.83 6.93
C THR A 167 16.21 1.89 5.40
N PRO A 168 16.81 2.94 4.79
CA PRO A 168 16.99 3.02 3.34
C PRO A 168 17.65 1.78 2.73
N GLU A 169 18.61 1.17 3.41
CA GLU A 169 19.29 -0.06 2.96
C GLU A 169 18.36 -1.28 3.01
N GLN A 170 17.58 -1.40 4.09
CA GLN A 170 16.60 -2.48 4.25
C GLN A 170 15.47 -2.35 3.24
N ALA A 171 14.99 -1.13 2.99
CA ALA A 171 13.99 -0.85 1.97
C ALA A 171 14.51 -1.22 0.57
N ALA A 172 15.74 -0.83 0.22
CA ALA A 172 16.33 -1.19 -1.07
C ALA A 172 16.50 -2.72 -1.23
N ARG A 173 16.84 -3.45 -0.16
CA ARG A 173 16.83 -4.92 -0.17
C ARG A 173 15.43 -5.49 -0.39
N THR A 174 14.41 -4.87 0.21
CA THR A 174 13.01 -5.29 0.05
C THR A 174 12.54 -5.09 -1.39
N VAL A 175 12.88 -3.97 -2.03
CA VAL A 175 12.60 -3.75 -3.46
C VAL A 175 13.23 -4.86 -4.31
N ARG A 176 14.50 -5.18 -4.09
CA ARG A 176 15.19 -6.25 -4.83
C ARG A 176 14.57 -7.63 -4.62
N ALA A 177 14.01 -7.90 -3.43
CA ALA A 177 13.41 -9.18 -3.13
C ALA A 177 12.00 -9.35 -3.73
N LEU A 178 11.26 -8.26 -3.92
CA LEU A 178 9.89 -8.29 -4.44
C LEU A 178 9.79 -7.95 -5.94
N GLU A 179 10.86 -7.41 -6.52
CA GLU A 179 10.99 -7.07 -7.95
C GLU A 179 9.79 -6.29 -8.55
N PRO A 180 9.32 -5.20 -7.92
CA PRO A 180 8.20 -4.43 -8.45
C PRO A 180 8.60 -3.63 -9.70
N ALA A 181 7.63 -3.33 -10.56
CA ALA A 181 7.83 -2.41 -11.69
C ALA A 181 7.87 -0.93 -11.25
N VAL A 182 7.13 -0.57 -10.19
CA VAL A 182 7.05 0.80 -9.64
C VAL A 182 7.31 0.78 -8.14
N VAL A 183 8.15 1.70 -7.67
CA VAL A 183 8.44 1.89 -6.25
C VAL A 183 8.08 3.31 -5.84
N ILE A 184 7.32 3.43 -4.75
CA ILE A 184 6.91 4.70 -4.15
C ILE A 184 7.42 4.69 -2.70
N PRO A 185 8.52 5.39 -2.38
CA PRO A 185 8.96 5.54 -1.01
C PRO A 185 7.97 6.41 -0.22
N VAL A 186 7.75 6.05 1.05
CA VAL A 186 6.94 6.80 2.02
C VAL A 186 7.61 6.80 3.40
N HIS A 187 6.99 7.42 4.41
CA HIS A 187 7.47 7.42 5.80
C HIS A 187 8.88 8.03 5.96
N PHE A 188 9.12 9.17 5.31
CA PHE A 188 10.34 9.96 5.47
C PHE A 188 10.00 11.46 5.51
N PRO A 189 10.87 12.30 6.09
CA PRO A 189 10.68 13.75 6.05
C PRO A 189 10.70 14.24 4.60
N TRP A 190 9.68 14.99 4.17
CA TRP A 190 9.70 15.56 2.82
C TRP A 190 10.76 16.67 2.72
N PRO A 191 11.66 16.64 1.71
CA PRO A 191 12.67 17.66 1.53
C PRO A 191 12.07 19.06 1.39
N LYS A 192 12.51 19.99 2.24
CA LYS A 192 12.11 21.42 2.19
C LYS A 192 13.13 22.33 1.51
N GLY A 193 14.19 21.77 0.93
CA GLY A 193 15.26 22.53 0.28
C GLY A 193 16.36 21.66 -0.33
N PRO A 194 17.35 22.27 -1.00
CA PRO A 194 18.37 21.58 -1.81
C PRO A 194 19.43 20.80 -1.03
N ARG A 195 19.44 20.89 0.31
CA ARG A 195 20.39 20.20 1.20
C ARG A 195 19.67 19.16 2.06
N ASP A 196 19.06 18.18 1.41
CA ASP A 196 18.52 17.02 2.12
C ASP A 196 19.43 15.82 1.86
N ASP A 197 20.22 15.45 2.87
CA ASP A 197 21.03 14.23 2.95
C ASP A 197 20.32 13.10 3.73
N GLY A 198 19.02 13.26 3.94
CA GLY A 198 18.18 12.35 4.69
C GLY A 198 17.87 11.01 4.01
N PRO A 199 16.91 10.26 4.56
CA PRO A 199 16.64 8.88 4.17
C PRO A 199 16.32 8.71 2.68
N LEU A 200 15.67 9.69 2.05
CA LEU A 200 15.35 9.67 0.62
C LEU A 200 16.61 9.62 -0.25
N LYS A 201 17.62 10.47 0.04
CA LYS A 201 18.87 10.50 -0.72
C LYS A 201 19.64 9.19 -0.59
N GLN A 202 19.70 8.65 0.64
CA GLN A 202 20.32 7.35 0.90
C GLN A 202 19.59 6.23 0.16
N PHE A 203 18.24 6.26 0.15
CA PHE A 203 17.44 5.28 -0.56
C PHE A 203 17.67 5.33 -2.08
N ILE A 204 17.66 6.52 -2.69
CA ILE A 204 17.97 6.70 -4.12
C ILE A 204 19.37 6.14 -4.44
N THR A 205 20.37 6.46 -3.59
CA THR A 205 21.74 5.95 -3.75
C THR A 205 21.81 4.43 -3.67
N ASN A 206 21.12 3.82 -2.70
CA ASN A 206 21.06 2.37 -2.50
C ASN A 206 20.27 1.63 -3.59
N MET A 207 19.35 2.33 -4.27
CA MET A 207 18.60 1.82 -5.42
C MET A 207 19.41 1.89 -6.71
N GLY A 208 20.29 2.89 -6.86
CA GLY A 208 21.07 3.09 -8.08
C GLY A 208 20.21 3.44 -9.30
N VAL A 209 19.02 3.99 -9.07
CA VAL A 209 18.04 4.37 -10.09
C VAL A 209 17.70 5.85 -9.90
N GLU A 210 17.70 6.61 -11.01
CA GLU A 210 17.29 8.01 -11.00
C GLU A 210 15.78 8.10 -10.73
N PRO A 211 15.33 8.89 -9.74
CA PRO A 211 13.91 9.08 -9.48
C PRO A 211 13.24 9.88 -10.60
N GLU A 212 11.97 9.58 -10.85
CA GLU A 212 11.11 10.46 -11.65
C GLU A 212 10.94 11.82 -10.95
N PRO A 213 10.72 12.91 -11.70
CA PRO A 213 10.36 14.20 -11.11
C PRO A 213 9.18 14.05 -10.15
N ALA A 214 9.29 14.70 -8.98
CA ALA A 214 8.24 14.65 -7.98
C ALA A 214 6.90 15.13 -8.56
N ALA A 215 5.83 14.40 -8.25
CA ALA A 215 4.50 14.69 -8.75
C ALA A 215 3.45 14.62 -7.66
N ALA A 216 2.40 15.44 -7.76
CA ALA A 216 1.29 15.43 -6.80
C ALA A 216 0.44 14.14 -6.84
N ARG A 217 0.63 13.27 -7.84
CA ARG A 217 -0.10 12.01 -8.06
C ARG A 217 0.52 11.19 -9.19
N LEU A 218 0.49 9.87 -9.05
CA LEU A 218 0.72 8.89 -10.11
C LEU A 218 -0.63 8.42 -10.67
N SER A 219 -0.79 8.40 -11.99
CA SER A 219 -1.92 7.78 -12.69
C SER A 219 -1.37 6.67 -13.58
N ILE A 220 -1.79 5.43 -13.35
CA ILE A 220 -1.19 4.25 -13.98
C ILE A 220 -2.22 3.19 -14.31
N GLN A 221 -1.93 2.39 -15.33
CA GLN A 221 -2.75 1.28 -15.81
C GLN A 221 -1.82 0.14 -16.20
N ARG A 222 -2.32 -1.10 -16.20
CA ARG A 222 -1.50 -2.30 -16.48
C ARG A 222 -0.63 -2.19 -17.73
N ARG A 223 -1.20 -1.71 -18.84
CA ARG A 223 -0.49 -1.55 -20.13
C ARG A 223 0.65 -0.52 -20.13
N ALA A 224 0.75 0.32 -19.10
CA ALA A 224 1.82 1.30 -18.97
C ALA A 224 3.02 0.77 -18.17
N LEU A 225 2.93 -0.43 -17.60
CA LEU A 225 4.06 -1.08 -16.92
C LEU A 225 5.07 -1.60 -17.94
N THR A 226 6.34 -1.51 -17.57
CA THR A 226 7.48 -2.00 -18.34
C THR A 226 8.38 -2.83 -17.44
N GLU A 227 9.31 -3.58 -18.03
CA GLU A 227 10.35 -4.31 -17.29
C GLU A 227 11.35 -3.38 -16.56
N MET A 228 11.43 -2.11 -16.94
CA MET A 228 12.28 -1.14 -16.26
C MET A 228 11.64 -0.66 -14.97
N LEU A 229 12.38 -0.79 -13.87
CA LEU A 229 12.00 -0.28 -12.57
C LEU A 229 11.87 1.25 -12.59
N ARG A 230 10.73 1.74 -12.11
CA ARG A 230 10.42 3.16 -11.95
C ARG A 230 10.45 3.55 -10.48
N LEU A 231 11.30 4.51 -10.12
CA LEU A 231 11.28 5.12 -8.79
C LEU A 231 10.43 6.41 -8.85
N VAL A 232 9.20 6.33 -8.34
CA VAL A 232 8.23 7.43 -8.41
C VAL A 232 8.20 8.19 -7.10
N LEU A 233 8.51 9.49 -7.14
CA LEU A 233 8.38 10.38 -6.00
C LEU A 233 7.04 11.10 -6.04
N LEU A 234 6.27 10.97 -4.96
CA LEU A 234 5.02 11.71 -4.78
C LEU A 234 5.23 12.86 -3.80
N GLU A 235 4.62 13.99 -4.07
CA GLU A 235 4.58 15.11 -3.13
C GLU A 235 3.47 14.89 -2.10
N PRO A 236 3.70 15.16 -0.80
CA PRO A 236 2.68 15.03 0.21
C PRO A 236 1.60 16.10 -0.02
N ARG A 237 0.34 15.69 -0.07
CA ARG A 237 -0.80 16.62 -0.15
C ARG A 237 -1.18 17.09 1.26
N GLY A 238 -0.42 18.04 1.82
CA GLY A 238 -0.64 18.59 3.16
C GLY A 238 0.27 19.75 3.50
#